data_AF-A0ABC8U4J5-F1
#
_entry.id   AF-A0ABC8U4J5-F1
#
_cell.length_a   1.000
_cell.length_b   1.000
_cell.length_c   1.000
_cell.angle_alpha   90.00
_cell.angle_beta   90.00
_cell.angle_gamma   90.00
#
_symmetry.space_group_name_H-M   'P 1'
#
loop_
_entity.id
_entity.type
_entity.pdbx_description
1 polymer ?
#
loop_
_entity_poly.entity_id
_entity_poly.type
_entity_poly.pdbx_seq_one_letter_code
_entity_poly.pdbx_strand_id
1 'polypeptide(L)'
;MISLGDSIALLGLLPPTPILEVHHLAGLTPEQFDPIAESDTSRLDLIPNMVYGRNSRDQDFGGMYCAILTVNSSVVSSGVIRIFGSVVAELPLVATSNDSQGQGYFQLLFFCIENLLDSLNVRNLVLPAADEAESIWIKKFGFKKITEDQLKQYRRDYQMMVFQGTSMLHKSVSRS
;
A
#
# COMPACT_ATOMS: atom_id res chain seq x y z
N MET A 1 -16.65 1.15 8.68
CA MET A 1 -16.41 -0.24 9.10
C MET A 1 -17.42 -1.10 8.37
N ILE A 2 -17.00 -1.88 7.38
CA ILE A 2 -17.88 -2.79 6.64
C ILE A 2 -17.71 -4.16 7.31
N SER A 3 -18.80 -4.71 7.86
CA SER A 3 -18.82 -6.01 8.54
C SER A 3 -19.44 -7.05 7.61
N LEU A 4 -18.73 -8.14 7.31
CA LEU A 4 -19.19 -9.23 6.44
C LEU A 4 -19.26 -10.56 7.23
N GLY A 5 -20.43 -10.86 7.82
CA GLY A 5 -20.94 -12.19 8.26
C GLY A 5 -20.06 -13.15 9.07
N ASP A 6 -20.37 -13.29 10.37
CA ASP A 6 -20.05 -14.28 11.44
C ASP A 6 -18.76 -15.13 11.47
N SER A 7 -17.77 -14.90 10.61
CA SER A 7 -16.36 -15.35 10.75
C SER A 7 -15.39 -14.20 10.42
N ILE A 8 -15.79 -12.98 10.80
CA ILE A 8 -15.54 -11.74 10.06
C ILE A 8 -14.10 -11.24 10.16
N ALA A 9 -13.40 -11.32 9.03
CA ALA A 9 -12.33 -10.43 8.62
C ALA A 9 -12.73 -8.95 8.79
N LEU A 10 -12.18 -8.26 9.79
CA LEU A 10 -12.46 -6.83 9.99
C LEU A 10 -11.51 -5.98 9.14
N LEU A 11 -11.98 -5.45 8.00
CA LEU A 11 -11.27 -4.39 7.29
C LEU A 11 -11.49 -3.04 7.99
N GLY A 12 -10.52 -2.66 8.83
CA GLY A 12 -10.42 -1.30 9.37
C GLY A 12 -9.69 -0.39 8.41
N LEU A 13 -10.24 0.80 8.12
CA LEU A 13 -9.48 1.94 7.64
C LEU A 13 -9.25 2.83 8.85
N LEU A 14 -8.02 2.86 9.35
CA LEU A 14 -7.65 3.77 10.43
C LEU A 14 -7.02 5.03 9.79
N PRO A 15 -7.26 6.25 10.32
CA PRO A 15 -6.36 7.38 10.07
C PRO A 15 -4.93 6.96 10.43
N PRO A 16 -3.87 7.66 10.00
CA PRO A 16 -2.50 7.25 10.30
C PRO A 16 -2.24 7.21 11.82
N THR A 17 -2.57 6.09 12.44
CA THR A 17 -1.97 5.58 13.67
C THR A 17 -0.52 5.32 13.35
N PRO A 18 0.40 5.46 14.32
CA PRO A 18 1.79 5.29 14.00
C PRO A 18 2.01 3.94 13.34
N ILE A 19 2.58 3.89 12.13
CA ILE A 19 2.68 2.62 11.37
C ILE A 19 3.43 1.56 12.19
N LEU A 20 4.22 1.96 13.21
CA LEU A 20 4.83 1.08 14.22
C LEU A 20 3.82 0.22 14.99
N GLU A 21 2.62 0.71 15.28
CA GLU A 21 1.55 -0.10 15.88
C GLU A 21 1.01 -1.13 14.89
N VAL A 22 0.85 -0.76 13.61
CA VAL A 22 0.44 -1.71 12.55
C VAL A 22 1.53 -2.76 12.29
N HIS A 23 2.80 -2.35 12.34
CA HIS A 23 3.97 -3.22 12.21
C HIS A 23 4.02 -4.27 13.33
N HIS A 24 3.82 -3.84 14.58
CA HIS A 24 3.71 -4.75 15.72
C HIS A 24 2.52 -5.71 15.60
N LEU A 25 1.38 -5.24 15.08
CA LEU A 25 0.18 -6.04 14.97
C LEU A 25 0.28 -7.11 13.87
N ALA A 26 0.92 -6.81 12.73
CA ALA A 26 1.05 -7.71 11.56
C ALA A 26 2.35 -8.55 11.54
N GLY A 27 3.25 -8.36 12.50
CA GLY A 27 4.55 -9.06 12.54
C GLY A 27 5.58 -8.54 11.53
N LEU A 28 5.42 -7.31 11.05
CA LEU A 28 6.40 -6.64 10.19
C LEU A 28 7.49 -6.01 11.06
N THR A 29 8.74 -6.43 10.95
CA THR A 29 9.85 -5.70 11.58
C THR A 29 10.38 -4.63 10.63
N PRO A 30 10.84 -3.47 11.13
CA PRO A 30 11.51 -2.46 10.30
C PRO A 30 12.68 -3.02 9.48
N GLU A 31 13.28 -4.13 9.93
CA GLU A 31 14.39 -4.83 9.26
C GLU A 31 13.98 -5.56 7.97
N GLN A 32 12.68 -5.73 7.71
CA GLN A 32 12.16 -6.35 6.48
C GLN A 32 12.04 -5.36 5.32
N PHE A 33 12.28 -4.07 5.57
CA PHE A 33 12.25 -3.04 4.55
C PHE A 33 13.66 -2.46 4.40
N ASP A 34 14.20 -2.53 3.19
CA ASP A 34 15.36 -1.72 2.84
C ASP A 34 14.98 -0.23 2.99
N PRO A 35 15.88 0.61 3.52
CA PRO A 35 15.58 2.01 3.80
C PRO A 35 15.02 2.71 2.55
N ILE A 36 13.84 3.32 2.71
CA ILE A 36 13.17 4.10 1.68
C ILE A 36 14.00 5.37 1.43
N ALA A 37 14.76 5.40 0.33
CA ALA A 37 15.61 6.53 -0.02
C ALA A 37 15.01 7.38 -1.16
N GLU A 38 14.80 8.67 -0.88
CA GLU A 38 14.52 9.69 -1.90
C GLU A 38 15.74 9.84 -2.82
N SER A 39 15.52 9.92 -4.14
CA SER A 39 16.58 9.75 -5.14
C SER A 39 17.53 10.94 -5.33
N ASP A 40 17.34 12.07 -4.64
CA ASP A 40 18.17 13.27 -4.87
C ASP A 40 18.62 14.06 -3.64
N THR A 41 18.17 13.74 -2.43
CA THR A 41 18.67 14.40 -1.22
C THR A 41 18.71 13.45 -0.02
N SER A 42 19.92 13.17 0.46
CA SER A 42 20.27 12.60 1.77
C SER A 42 19.31 11.56 2.37
N ARG A 43 19.63 10.26 2.27
CA ARG A 43 19.32 9.13 3.19
C ARG A 43 18.23 9.32 4.28
N LEU A 44 17.09 9.92 3.95
CA LEU A 44 15.99 10.12 4.88
C LEU A 44 15.09 8.92 4.70
N ASP A 45 15.23 7.98 5.63
CA ASP A 45 14.27 6.91 5.81
C ASP A 45 12.87 7.54 5.99
N LEU A 46 12.03 7.41 4.96
CA LEU A 46 10.67 7.95 5.00
C LEU A 46 9.76 7.09 5.87
N ILE A 47 10.18 5.87 6.24
CA ILE A 47 9.42 4.98 7.13
C ILE A 47 9.10 5.72 8.43
N PRO A 48 10.05 6.30 9.20
CA PRO A 48 9.74 7.13 10.37
C PRO A 48 8.73 8.24 10.11
N ASN A 49 8.80 8.97 9.00
CA ASN A 49 7.89 10.10 8.78
C ASN A 49 6.46 9.63 8.46
N MET A 50 6.33 8.56 7.67
CA MET A 50 5.07 7.86 7.44
C MET A 50 4.54 7.21 8.72
N VAL A 51 5.44 6.62 9.52
CA VAL A 51 5.18 5.94 10.79
C VAL A 51 4.76 6.94 11.86
N TYR A 52 5.29 8.15 11.93
CA TYR A 52 5.00 9.08 13.03
C TYR A 52 4.07 10.23 12.61
N GLY A 53 3.56 10.21 11.37
CA GLY A 53 2.73 11.30 10.82
C GLY A 53 3.43 12.66 10.94
N ARG A 54 4.77 12.67 10.86
CA ARG A 54 5.55 13.90 11.01
C ARG A 54 5.58 14.61 9.68
N ASN A 55 4.86 15.72 9.60
CA ASN A 55 4.98 16.66 8.49
C ASN A 55 6.39 17.26 8.49
N SER A 56 7.25 16.79 7.58
CA SER A 56 8.40 17.56 7.11
C SER A 56 7.88 18.65 6.16
N ARG A 57 8.60 19.77 6.06
CA ARG A 57 8.12 20.98 5.34
C ARG A 57 7.74 20.74 3.86
N ASP A 58 8.16 19.62 3.28
CA ASP A 58 8.01 19.32 1.85
C ASP A 58 7.25 18.00 1.56
N GLN A 59 6.67 17.31 2.55
CA GLN A 59 5.89 16.08 2.31
C GLN A 59 4.54 16.13 3.04
N ASP A 60 3.44 16.16 2.27
CA ASP A 60 2.09 15.93 2.77
C ASP A 60 1.86 14.42 2.90
N PHE A 61 1.36 13.94 4.04
CA PHE A 61 0.94 12.54 4.24
C PHE A 61 -0.58 12.37 4.23
N GLY A 62 -1.31 13.43 3.85
CA GLY A 62 -2.74 13.42 3.64
C GLY A 62 -3.19 12.33 2.67
N GLY A 63 -4.34 11.74 2.98
CA GLY A 63 -4.94 10.66 2.20
C GLY A 63 -4.33 9.28 2.43
N MET A 64 -3.42 9.11 3.41
CA MET A 64 -2.92 7.80 3.82
C MET A 64 -3.89 7.08 4.75
N TYR A 65 -4.07 5.78 4.49
CA TYR A 65 -4.90 4.86 5.25
C TYR A 65 -4.16 3.54 5.45
N CYS A 66 -4.43 2.89 6.57
CA CYS A 66 -4.03 1.49 6.76
C CYS A 66 -5.24 0.57 6.56
N ALA A 67 -5.08 -0.44 5.71
CA ALA A 67 -6.01 -1.54 5.53
C ALA A 67 -5.47 -2.76 6.30
N ILE A 68 -6.28 -3.31 7.21
CA ILE A 68 -5.89 -4.42 8.07
C ILE A 68 -6.88 -5.56 7.89
N LEU A 69 -6.37 -6.79 7.78
CA LEU A 69 -7.16 -8.02 7.79
C LEU A 69 -6.85 -8.81 9.06
N THR A 70 -7.88 -9.07 9.87
CA THR A 70 -7.76 -9.84 11.11
C THR A 70 -8.50 -11.17 11.05
N VAL A 71 -7.96 -12.17 11.74
CA VAL A 71 -8.60 -13.48 11.98
C VAL A 71 -8.40 -13.82 13.45
N ASN A 72 -9.48 -14.13 14.18
CA ASN A 72 -9.43 -14.40 15.62
C ASN A 72 -8.71 -13.31 16.44
N SER A 73 -8.93 -12.04 16.07
CA SER A 73 -8.27 -10.85 16.67
C SER A 73 -6.76 -10.71 16.39
N SER A 74 -6.16 -11.57 15.57
CA SER A 74 -4.77 -11.46 15.11
C SER A 74 -4.73 -10.84 13.71
N VAL A 75 -3.81 -9.91 13.45
CA VAL A 75 -3.61 -9.40 12.08
C VAL A 75 -2.89 -10.46 11.25
N VAL A 76 -3.50 -10.83 10.13
CA VAL A 76 -2.95 -11.82 9.19
C VAL A 76 -2.38 -11.16 7.93
N SER A 77 -2.90 -9.98 7.56
CA SER A 77 -2.38 -9.19 6.44
C SER A 77 -2.67 -7.71 6.64
N SER A 78 -1.82 -6.85 6.10
CA SER A 78 -2.00 -5.40 6.14
C SER A 78 -1.47 -4.73 4.87
N GLY A 79 -1.94 -3.50 4.61
CA GLY A 79 -1.46 -2.66 3.53
C GLY A 79 -1.59 -1.18 3.88
N VAL A 80 -0.66 -0.37 3.39
CA VAL A 80 -0.72 1.09 3.45
C VAL A 80 -1.19 1.57 2.10
N ILE A 81 -2.26 2.36 2.07
CA ILE A 81 -2.86 2.91 0.84
C ILE A 81 -2.84 4.41 0.97
N ARG A 82 -2.59 5.12 -0.14
CA ARG A 82 -2.80 6.56 -0.21
C ARG A 82 -3.70 6.91 -1.38
N ILE A 83 -4.69 7.78 -1.14
CA ILE A 83 -5.71 8.13 -2.13
C ILE A 83 -5.57 9.60 -2.54
N PHE A 84 -5.35 9.83 -3.84
CA PHE A 84 -5.23 11.17 -4.45
C PHE A 84 -6.54 11.54 -5.17
N GLY A 85 -7.62 11.70 -4.39
CA GLY A 85 -8.96 11.92 -4.92
C GLY A 85 -9.44 10.75 -5.80
N SER A 86 -10.25 11.04 -6.82
CA SER A 86 -10.84 10.01 -7.70
C SER A 86 -9.93 9.58 -8.87
N VAL A 87 -8.69 10.07 -8.95
CA VAL A 87 -7.83 9.81 -10.12
C VAL A 87 -6.93 8.61 -9.90
N VAL A 88 -6.20 8.60 -8.80
CA VAL A 88 -5.20 7.58 -8.50
C VAL A 88 -5.11 7.31 -7.01
N ALA A 89 -4.86 6.06 -6.65
CA ALA A 89 -4.38 5.66 -5.34
C ALA A 89 -3.06 4.90 -5.49
N GLU A 90 -2.21 4.94 -4.47
CA GLU A 90 -1.01 4.12 -4.37
C GLU A 90 -1.14 3.08 -3.26
N LEU A 91 -0.58 1.90 -3.47
CA LEU A 91 -0.42 0.82 -2.48
C LEU A 91 1.08 0.60 -2.24
N PRO A 92 1.74 1.51 -1.51
CA PRO A 92 3.19 1.49 -1.31
C PRO A 92 3.68 0.27 -0.55
N LEU A 93 2.96 -0.18 0.48
CA LEU A 93 3.41 -1.24 1.37
C LEU A 93 2.31 -2.26 1.59
N VAL A 94 2.69 -3.53 1.60
CA VAL A 94 1.82 -4.65 1.92
C VAL A 94 2.58 -5.70 2.71
N ALA A 95 1.85 -6.46 3.52
CA ALA A 95 2.41 -7.48 4.37
C ALA A 95 1.43 -8.60 4.65
N THR A 96 1.99 -9.77 4.91
CA THR A 96 1.26 -10.94 5.43
C THR A 96 2.14 -11.57 6.49
N SER A 97 1.56 -11.88 7.66
CA SER A 97 2.32 -12.51 8.73
C SER A 97 2.87 -13.85 8.26
N ASN A 98 4.07 -14.23 8.73
CA ASN A 98 4.79 -15.41 8.24
C ASN A 98 3.94 -16.69 8.32
N ASP A 99 3.24 -16.89 9.44
CA ASP A 99 2.37 -18.05 9.67
C ASP A 99 1.14 -18.06 8.74
N SER A 100 0.82 -16.93 8.13
CA SER A 100 -0.35 -16.70 7.26
C SER A 100 0.01 -16.67 5.77
N GLN A 101 1.30 -16.76 5.41
CA GLN A 101 1.74 -16.74 4.02
C GLN A 101 1.22 -17.97 3.25
N GLY A 102 0.91 -17.78 1.98
CA GLY A 102 0.38 -18.84 1.11
C GLY A 102 -1.09 -19.19 1.34
N GLN A 103 -1.75 -18.66 2.37
CA GLN A 103 -3.15 -18.96 2.70
C GLN A 103 -4.18 -18.07 1.97
N GLY A 104 -3.73 -17.13 1.13
CA GLY A 104 -4.61 -16.26 0.34
C GLY A 104 -5.14 -15.02 1.06
N TYR A 105 -4.76 -14.76 2.32
CA TYR A 105 -5.21 -13.58 3.07
C TYR A 105 -4.88 -12.26 2.39
N PHE A 106 -3.69 -12.11 1.80
CA PHE A 106 -3.37 -10.92 1.03
C PHE A 106 -4.29 -10.73 -0.18
N GLN A 107 -4.69 -11.82 -0.85
CA GLN A 107 -5.61 -11.72 -1.99
C GLN A 107 -6.99 -11.23 -1.55
N LEU A 108 -7.45 -11.69 -0.37
CA LEU A 108 -8.69 -11.21 0.22
C LEU A 108 -8.60 -9.74 0.61
N LEU A 109 -7.52 -9.33 1.28
CA LEU A 109 -7.27 -7.94 1.62
C LEU A 109 -7.26 -7.06 0.36
N PHE A 110 -6.50 -7.48 -0.65
CA PHE A 110 -6.37 -6.75 -1.91
C PHE A 110 -7.73 -6.62 -2.63
N PHE A 111 -8.52 -7.69 -2.69
CA PHE A 111 -9.88 -7.63 -3.25
C PHE A 111 -10.75 -6.59 -2.53
N CYS A 112 -10.71 -6.55 -1.20
CA CYS A 112 -11.45 -5.54 -0.44
C CYS A 112 -10.94 -4.11 -0.69
N ILE A 113 -9.62 -3.93 -0.85
CA ILE A 113 -9.02 -2.65 -1.25
C ILE A 113 -9.53 -2.21 -2.62
N GLU A 114 -9.57 -3.11 -3.60
CA GLU A 114 -10.07 -2.78 -4.94
C GLU A 114 -11.53 -2.34 -4.91
N ASN A 115 -12.39 -3.07 -4.20
CA ASN A 115 -13.80 -2.69 -4.07
C ASN A 115 -13.99 -1.35 -3.37
N LEU A 116 -13.17 -1.05 -2.36
CA LEU A 116 -13.17 0.24 -1.70
C LEU A 116 -12.80 1.36 -2.69
N LEU A 117 -11.71 1.18 -3.45
CA LEU A 117 -11.25 2.17 -4.42
C LEU A 117 -12.31 2.40 -5.52
N ASP A 118 -12.97 1.34 -5.97
CA ASP A 118 -14.08 1.42 -6.93
C ASP A 118 -15.25 2.24 -6.36
N SER A 119 -15.65 1.97 -5.11
CA SER A 119 -16.71 2.73 -4.43
C SER A 119 -16.39 4.22 -4.25
N LEU A 120 -15.10 4.56 -4.19
CA LEU A 120 -14.59 5.93 -4.11
C LEU A 120 -14.36 6.56 -5.49
N ASN A 121 -14.73 5.87 -6.58
CA ASN A 121 -14.52 6.27 -7.97
C ASN A 121 -13.04 6.51 -8.34
N VAL A 122 -12.10 5.88 -7.62
CA VAL A 122 -10.68 5.94 -7.94
C VAL A 122 -10.44 5.17 -9.23
N ARG A 123 -9.79 5.79 -10.22
CA ARG A 123 -9.62 5.18 -11.55
C ARG A 123 -8.40 4.27 -11.65
N ASN A 124 -7.30 4.62 -11.00
CA ASN A 124 -6.03 3.93 -11.14
C ASN A 124 -5.47 3.53 -9.78
N LEU A 125 -4.87 2.36 -9.73
CA LEU A 125 -4.06 1.90 -8.61
C LEU A 125 -2.62 1.74 -9.08
N VAL A 126 -1.68 2.36 -8.36
CA VAL A 126 -0.24 2.26 -8.64
C VAL A 126 0.50 1.67 -7.45
N LEU A 127 1.65 1.06 -7.70
CA LEU A 127 2.54 0.61 -6.63
C LEU A 127 3.99 0.46 -7.12
N PRO A 128 4.97 0.63 -6.21
CA PRO A 128 6.32 0.13 -6.41
C PRO A 128 6.37 -1.39 -6.17
N ALA A 129 7.00 -2.14 -7.08
CA ALA A 129 7.21 -3.58 -6.95
C ALA A 129 8.71 -3.91 -6.97
N ALA A 130 9.17 -4.62 -5.94
CA ALA A 130 10.50 -5.25 -5.96
C ALA A 130 10.59 -6.29 -7.08
N ASP A 131 11.80 -6.50 -7.60
CA ASP A 131 12.06 -7.37 -8.76
C ASP A 131 11.52 -8.80 -8.55
N GLU A 132 11.61 -9.34 -7.33
CA GLU A 132 11.12 -10.67 -6.98
C GLU A 132 9.59 -10.77 -7.00
N ALA A 133 8.90 -9.66 -6.71
CA ALA A 133 7.44 -9.59 -6.60
C ALA A 133 6.75 -9.10 -7.89
N GLU A 134 7.48 -8.46 -8.80
CA GLU A 134 6.93 -7.84 -10.02
C GLU A 134 6.08 -8.83 -10.83
N SER A 135 6.59 -10.03 -11.06
CA SER A 135 5.90 -11.03 -11.87
C SER A 135 4.57 -11.48 -11.24
N ILE A 136 4.47 -11.47 -9.90
CA ILE A 136 3.26 -11.80 -9.17
C ILE A 136 2.22 -10.70 -9.39
N TRP A 137 2.61 -9.44 -9.22
CA TRP A 137 1.73 -8.29 -9.46
C TRP A 137 1.16 -8.27 -10.88
N ILE A 138 1.99 -8.55 -11.87
CA ILE A 138 1.55 -8.58 -13.27
C ILE A 138 0.64 -9.77 -13.53
N LYS A 139 1.09 -11.00 -13.23
CA LYS A 139 0.38 -12.23 -13.63
C LYS A 139 -0.86 -12.51 -12.80
N LYS A 140 -0.80 -12.25 -11.48
CA LYS A 140 -1.86 -12.63 -10.52
C LYS A 140 -2.84 -11.50 -10.27
N PHE A 141 -2.35 -10.26 -10.22
CA PHE A 141 -3.16 -9.08 -9.87
C PHE A 141 -3.45 -8.16 -11.06
N GLY A 142 -2.95 -8.49 -12.26
CA GLY A 142 -3.29 -7.81 -13.50
C GLY A 142 -2.65 -6.43 -13.66
N PHE A 143 -1.57 -6.15 -12.93
CA PHE A 143 -0.79 -4.93 -13.11
C PHE A 143 0.02 -4.94 -14.40
N LYS A 144 0.46 -3.75 -14.82
CA LYS A 144 1.37 -3.53 -15.94
C LYS A 144 2.47 -2.56 -15.52
N LYS A 145 3.63 -2.60 -16.20
CA LYS A 145 4.67 -1.59 -15.99
C LYS A 145 4.20 -0.24 -16.47
N ILE A 146 4.46 0.80 -15.68
CA ILE A 146 4.29 2.19 -16.10
C ILE A 146 5.46 2.56 -17.02
N THR A 147 5.18 3.25 -18.14
CA THR A 147 6.24 3.76 -19.00
C THR A 147 6.96 4.94 -18.35
N GLU A 148 8.21 5.22 -18.74
CA GLU A 148 8.95 6.35 -18.16
C GLU A 148 8.21 7.69 -18.29
N ASP A 149 7.54 7.93 -19.41
CA ASP A 149 6.80 9.17 -19.63
C ASP A 149 5.55 9.27 -18.76
N GLN A 150 4.82 8.16 -18.57
CA GLN A 150 3.70 8.12 -17.62
C GLN A 150 4.18 8.31 -16.19
N LEU A 151 5.33 7.73 -15.83
CA LEU A 151 5.92 7.88 -14.51
C LEU A 151 6.35 9.33 -14.25
N LYS A 152 6.94 10.01 -15.25
CA LYS A 152 7.25 11.44 -15.18
C LYS A 152 5.98 12.29 -14.98
N GLN A 153 4.88 11.93 -15.62
CA GLN A 153 3.60 12.61 -15.40
C GLN A 153 3.12 12.42 -13.96
N TYR A 154 3.11 11.17 -13.49
CA TYR A 154 2.70 10.85 -12.13
C TYR A 154 3.53 11.56 -11.07
N ARG A 155 4.87 11.62 -11.23
CA ARG A 155 5.75 12.34 -10.29
C ARG A 155 5.54 13.85 -10.26
N ARG A 156 5.07 14.44 -11.38
CA ARG A 156 4.76 15.87 -11.45
C ARG A 156 3.43 16.19 -10.78
N ASP A 157 2.44 15.33 -10.97
CA ASP A 157 1.06 15.57 -10.52
C ASP A 157 0.81 15.06 -9.10
N TYR A 158 1.57 14.05 -8.66
CA TYR A 158 1.39 13.36 -7.39
C TYR A 158 2.76 13.09 -6.77
N GLN A 159 2.90 13.38 -5.47
CA GLN A 159 4.09 13.07 -4.71
C GLN A 159 4.11 11.57 -4.36
N MET A 160 4.24 10.73 -5.39
CA MET A 160 4.24 9.27 -5.27
C MET A 160 5.50 8.74 -4.61
N MET A 161 5.34 7.68 -3.84
CA MET A 161 6.48 6.97 -3.29
C MET A 161 7.17 6.11 -4.36
N VAL A 162 8.47 6.32 -4.50
CA VAL A 162 9.35 5.52 -5.35
C VAL A 162 10.41 4.90 -4.46
N PHE A 163 10.55 3.58 -4.55
CA PHE A 163 11.61 2.86 -3.85
C PHE A 163 12.74 2.51 -4.82
N GLN A 164 13.97 2.71 -4.39
CA GLN A 164 15.14 2.29 -5.17
C GLN A 164 15.08 0.78 -5.40
N GLY A 165 15.46 0.33 -6.60
CA GLY A 165 15.39 -1.09 -6.97
C GLY A 165 13.98 -1.64 -7.17
N THR A 166 12.96 -0.77 -7.31
CA THR A 166 11.59 -1.20 -7.63
C THR A 166 11.12 -0.68 -8.97
N SER A 167 10.27 -1.46 -9.64
CA SER A 167 9.55 -1.04 -10.83
C SER A 167 8.17 -0.50 -10.45
N MET A 168 7.79 0.64 -11.03
CA MET A 168 6.45 1.20 -10.83
C MET A 168 5.44 0.49 -11.73
N LEU A 169 4.39 -0.03 -11.10
CA LEU A 169 3.31 -0.74 -11.76
C LEU A 169 1.99 0.02 -11.62
N HIS A 170 1.10 -0.15 -12.59
CA HIS A 170 -0.26 0.38 -12.54
C HIS A 170 -1.30 -0.62 -13.02
N LYS A 171 -2.52 -0.44 -12.54
CA LYS A 171 -3.73 -1.06 -13.08
C LYS A 171 -4.90 -0.08 -13.03
N SER A 172 -5.88 -0.29 -13.91
CA SER A 172 -7.19 0.31 -13.73
C SER A 172 -7.87 -0.38 -12.56
N VAL A 173 -8.54 0.41 -11.71
CA VAL A 173 -9.53 -0.15 -10.80
C VAL A 173 -10.72 -0.56 -11.67
N SER A 174 -11.05 -1.84 -11.68
CA SER A 174 -12.17 -2.35 -12.46
C SER A 174 -13.47 -1.94 -11.78
N ARG A 175 -14.41 -1.39 -12.54
CA ARG A 175 -15.76 -1.15 -12.05
C ARG A 175 -16.50 -2.47 -11.93
N SER A 176 -16.92 -2.81 -10.72
CA SER A 176 -17.80 -3.95 -10.46
C SER A 176 -19.24 -3.67 -10.87
#